data_AF-A0A917LJY2-F1
#
_entry.id   AF-A0A917LJY2-F1
#
_cell.length_a   1.000
_cell.length_b   1.000
_cell.length_c   1.000
_cell.angle_alpha   90.00
_cell.angle_beta   90.00
_cell.angle_gamma   90.00
#
_symmetry.space_group_name_H-M   'P 1'
#
loop_
_entity.id
_entity.type
_entity.pdbx_description
1 polymer ?
#
loop_
_entity_poly.entity_id
_entity_poly.type
_entity_poly.pdbx_seq_one_letter_code
_entity_poly.pdbx_strand_id
1 'polypeptide(L)' 'MQAYRALQKAAAALGREDIGTHTMRKTFGYHHYKRNKDVATLQMLFNHLAPSITLKYIGITDDEIDKSLENFSL' A
#
# COMPACT_ATOMS: atom_id res chain seq x y z
N MET A 1 6.72 -3.28 20.92
CA MET A 1 5.89 -4.29 20.23
C MET A 1 6.76 -5.37 19.59
N GLN A 2 6.48 -6.65 19.82
CA GLN A 2 7.27 -7.77 19.29
C GLN A 2 7.15 -7.93 17.77
N ALA A 3 5.96 -7.70 17.21
CA ALA A 3 5.71 -7.80 15.76
C ALA A 3 6.62 -6.88 14.92
N TYR A 4 6.82 -5.63 15.35
CA TYR A 4 7.75 -4.72 14.68
C TYR A 4 9.19 -5.26 14.66
N ARG A 5 9.68 -5.80 15.79
CA ARG A 5 11.04 -6.37 15.88
C ARG A 5 11.22 -7.58 14.95
N ALA A 6 10.20 -8.45 14.87
CA ALA A 6 10.22 -9.58 13.94
C ALA A 6 10.28 -9.10 12.49
N LEU A 7 9.49 -8.09 12.13
CA LEU A 7 9.51 -7.47 10.80
C LEU A 7 10.85 -6.81 10.49
N GLN A 8 11.45 -6.08 11.43
CA GLN A 8 12.78 -5.48 11.25
C GLN A 8 13.87 -6.53 11.03
N LYS A 9 13.82 -7.66 11.76
CA LYS A 9 14.77 -8.76 11.55
C LYS A 9 14.64 -9.35 10.14
N ALA A 10 13.41 -9.54 9.66
CA ALA A 10 13.16 -9.99 8.29
C ALA A 10 13.61 -8.94 7.26
N ALA A 11 13.36 -7.66 7.52
CA ALA A 11 13.76 -6.56 6.66
C ALA A 11 15.28 -6.46 6.52
N ALA A 12 16.02 -6.55 7.65
CA ALA A 12 17.47 -6.58 7.66
C ALA A 12 18.04 -7.78 6.87
N ALA A 13 17.44 -8.97 7.00
CA ALA A 13 17.82 -10.14 6.23
C ALA A 13 17.59 -9.97 4.71
N LEU A 14 16.65 -9.10 4.32
CA LEU A 14 16.35 -8.74 2.94
C LEU A 14 17.08 -7.49 2.45
N GLY A 15 17.90 -6.85 3.30
CA GLY A 15 18.55 -5.57 2.98
C GLY A 15 17.57 -4.41 2.75
N ARG A 16 16.43 -4.41 3.46
CA ARG A 16 15.36 -3.42 3.33
C ARG A 16 15.20 -2.63 4.63
N GLU A 17 14.95 -1.33 4.50
CA GLU A 17 14.76 -0.41 5.64
C GLU A 17 13.33 0.17 5.74
N ASP A 18 12.49 -0.08 4.74
CA ASP A 18 11.16 0.51 4.59
C ASP A 18 10.01 -0.44 4.98
N ILE A 19 10.34 -1.59 5.57
CA ILE A 19 9.35 -2.54 6.07
C ILE A 19 8.94 -2.15 7.48
N GLY A 20 7.67 -1.79 7.68
CA GLY A 20 7.06 -1.49 8.98
C GLY A 20 5.85 -2.38 9.27
N THR A 21 5.20 -2.13 10.40
CA THR A 21 4.03 -2.90 10.87
C THR A 21 2.85 -2.86 9.89
N HIS A 22 2.75 -1.80 9.08
CA HIS A 22 1.69 -1.63 8.10
C HIS A 22 2.05 -2.12 6.70
N THR A 23 3.32 -2.43 6.42
CA THR A 23 3.78 -2.76 5.06
C THR A 23 2.99 -3.91 4.47
N MET A 24 2.83 -5.03 5.20
CA MET A 24 2.06 -6.17 4.72
C MET A 24 0.59 -5.82 4.42
N ARG A 25 -0.06 -4.99 5.26
CA ARG A 25 -1.45 -4.57 5.06
C ARG A 25 -1.59 -3.71 3.81
N LYS A 26 -0.67 -2.76 3.59
CA LYS A 26 -0.61 -1.92 2.40
C LYS A 26 -0.37 -2.76 1.14
N THR A 27 0.64 -3.65 1.17
CA THR A 27 0.99 -4.54 0.06
C THR A 27 -0.18 -5.45 -0.32
N PHE A 28 -0.87 -6.04 0.65
CA PHE A 28 -2.09 -6.82 0.40
C PHE A 28 -3.15 -5.97 -0.31
N GLY A 29 -3.46 -4.79 0.24
CA GLY A 29 -4.47 -3.91 -0.33
C GLY A 29 -4.15 -3.45 -1.75
N TYR A 30 -2.89 -3.10 -2.02
CA TYR A 30 -2.40 -2.70 -3.34
C TYR A 30 -2.63 -3.81 -4.38
N HIS A 31 -2.18 -5.03 -4.11
CA HIS A 31 -2.35 -6.14 -5.05
C HIS A 31 -3.80 -6.58 -5.21
N HIS A 32 -4.57 -6.59 -4.12
CA HIS A 32 -6.01 -6.87 -4.19
C HIS A 32 -6.73 -5.85 -5.08
N TYR A 33 -6.44 -4.55 -4.91
CA TYR A 33 -7.03 -3.51 -5.75
C TYR A 33 -6.60 -3.64 -7.21
N LYS A 34 -5.33 -3.92 -7.51
CA LYS A 34 -4.88 -4.09 -8.91
C LYS A 34 -5.56 -5.24 -9.62
N ARG A 35 -5.89 -6.33 -8.91
CA ARG A 35 -6.58 -7.49 -9.49
C ARG A 35 -8.09 -7.30 -9.61
N ASN A 36 -8.72 -6.75 -8.57
CA ASN A 36 -10.18 -6.79 -8.44
C ASN A 36 -10.84 -5.43 -8.69
N LYS A 37 -10.07 -4.33 -8.63
CA LYS A 37 -10.55 -2.94 -8.70
C LYS A 37 -11.67 -2.58 -7.70
N ASP A 38 -11.78 -3.36 -6.62
CA ASP A 38 -12.77 -3.19 -5.57
C ASP A 38 -12.17 -2.47 -4.35
N VAL A 39 -12.35 -1.15 -4.31
CA VAL A 39 -11.94 -0.31 -3.18
C VAL A 39 -12.93 -0.36 -2.02
N ALA A 40 -14.21 -0.67 -2.27
CA ALA A 40 -15.24 -0.65 -1.23
C ALA A 40 -14.99 -1.77 -0.20
N THR A 41 -14.69 -2.98 -0.68
CA THR A 41 -14.31 -4.10 0.20
C THR A 41 -13.06 -3.77 1.00
N LEU A 42 -12.04 -3.17 0.36
CA LEU A 42 -10.82 -2.77 1.06
C LEU A 42 -11.05 -1.66 2.08
N GLN A 43 -11.95 -0.71 1.80
CA GLN A 43 -12.32 0.34 2.75
C GLN A 43 -12.97 -0.26 3.99
N MET A 44 -13.92 -1.19 3.83
CA MET A 44 -14.55 -1.88 4.95
C MET A 44 -13.53 -2.70 5.74
N LEU A 45 -12.70 -3.49 5.06
CA LEU A 45 -11.65 -4.30 5.67
C LEU A 45 -10.62 -3.44 6.43
N PHE A 46 -10.33 -2.25 5.89
CA PHE A 46 -9.38 -1.34 6.49
C PHE A 46 -9.96 -0.41 7.53
N ASN A 47 -11.28 -0.37 7.66
CA ASN A 47 -12.03 0.55 8.51
C ASN A 47 -11.67 2.02 8.23
N HIS A 48 -11.60 2.38 6.95
CA HIS A 48 -11.33 3.74 6.52
C HIS A 48 -12.62 4.52 6.26
N LEU A 49 -12.58 5.82 6.52
CA LEU A 49 -13.75 6.70 6.40
C LEU A 49 -14.18 6.97 4.95
N ALA A 50 -13.29 6.78 3.98
CA ALA A 50 -13.59 7.01 2.57
C ALA A 50 -12.72 6.12 1.65
N PRO A 51 -13.18 5.82 0.42
CA PRO A 51 -12.39 5.07 -0.57
C PRO A 51 -11.06 5.74 -0.91
N SER A 52 -11.03 7.08 -1.00
CA SER A 52 -9.82 7.85 -1.30
C SER A 52 -8.72 7.65 -0.26
N ILE A 53 -9.09 7.52 1.01
CA ILE A 53 -8.15 7.20 2.10
C ILE A 53 -7.54 5.83 1.86
N THR A 54 -8.33 4.84 1.46
CA THR A 54 -7.85 3.51 1.11
C THR A 54 -6.90 3.53 -0.08
N LEU A 55 -7.26 4.19 -1.19
CA LEU A 55 -6.42 4.27 -2.39
C LEU A 55 -5.06 4.92 -2.10
N LYS A 56 -5.06 6.01 -1.32
CA LYS A 56 -3.83 6.66 -0.87
C LYS A 56 -3.03 5.77 0.09
N TYR A 57 -3.69 5.13 1.05
CA TYR A 57 -3.04 4.26 2.04
C TYR A 57 -2.27 3.10 1.39
N ILE A 58 -2.85 2.51 0.34
CA ILE A 58 -2.24 1.39 -0.41
C ILE A 58 -1.32 1.84 -1.54
N GLY A 59 -1.16 3.15 -1.78
CA GLY A 59 -0.25 3.71 -2.78
C GLY A 59 -0.77 3.72 -4.22
N ILE A 60 -2.04 3.42 -4.47
CA ILE A 60 -2.61 3.44 -5.83
C ILE A 60 -2.69 4.85 -6.40
N THR A 61 -3.03 5.83 -5.57
CA THR A 61 -3.14 7.23 -6.00
C THR A 61 -1.80 7.75 -6.53
N ASP A 62 -0.70 7.51 -5.82
CA ASP A 62 0.63 7.92 -6.24
C ASP A 62 1.03 7.21 -7.55
N ASP A 63 0.78 5.89 -7.61
CA ASP A 63 0.99 5.05 -8.80
C ASP A 63 0.25 5.55 -10.06
N GLU A 64 -0.95 6.13 -9.90
CA GLU A 64 -1.76 6.64 -11.00
C GLU A 64 -1.29 8.03 -11.45
N ILE A 65 -0.89 8.88 -10.50
CA ILE A 65 -0.29 10.19 -10.78
C ILE A 65 1.01 10.00 -11.57
N ASP A 66 1.90 9.12 -11.09
CA ASP A 66 3.20 8.87 -11.74
C ASP A 66 3.01 8.41 -13.19
N LYS A 67 2.10 7.45 -13.43
CA LYS A 67 1.77 6.97 -14.79
C LYS A 67 1.18 8.06 -15.69
N SER A 68 0.40 8.99 -15.11
CA SER A 68 -0.14 10.12 -15.87
C SER A 68 0.95 11.12 -16.27
N LEU A 69 1.99 11.28 -15.45
CA LEU A 69 3.09 12.21 -15.71
C LEU A 69 4.14 11.62 -16.66
N GLU A 70 4.36 10.31 -16.64
CA GLU A 70 5.31 9.61 -17.52
C GLU A 70 5.07 9.89 -19.01
N ASN A 71 3.82 10.10 -19.43
CA ASN A 71 3.43 10.32 -20.82
C ASN A 71 3.14 11.79 -21.15
N PHE A 72 3.45 12.71 -20.24
CA PHE A 72 3.17 14.12 -20.39
C PHE A 72 4.42 14.90 -20.81
N SER A 73 4.44 15.42 -22.03
CA SER A 73 5.46 16.38 -22.53
C SER A 73 4.77 17.62 -23.09
N LEU A 74 5.31 18.81 -22.77
CA LEU A 74 4.87 20.10 -23.29
C LEU A 74 5.60 20.51 -24.58
#